data_AF-A0A6P1A7X3-F1
#
_entry.id   AF-A0A6P1A7X3-F1
#
_cell.length_a   1.000
_cell.length_b   1.000
_cell.length_c   1.000
_cell.angle_alpha   90.00
_cell.angle_beta   90.00
_cell.angle_gamma   90.00
#
_symmetry.space_group_name_H-M   'P 1'
#
loop_
_entity.id
_entity.type
_entity.pdbx_description
1 polymer ?
#
loop_
_entity_poly.entity_id
_entity_poly.type
_entity_poly.pdbx_seq_one_letter_code
_entity_poly.pdbx_strand_id
1 'polypeptide(L)'
;MICSTPTPTFEFPNSQSCYKLARKYYNFGQFADAIELLSVILSLHPNCAKILNKRGNAYHKLGRYTEALADYDRVVEIQPNSAQAWHNRARTLTKLAKYAEALQSSNRAIALNPNYAQAWRSRGIALAYLKRYEGAIACFEAALKLDPNLKAAKLHRESCQKKVPHSKNKMLSVTT
;
A
#
# COMPACT_ATOMS: atom_id res chain seq x y z
N MET A 1 19.58 45.07 17.43
CA MET A 1 19.67 43.59 17.42
C MET A 1 18.65 43.08 16.41
N ILE A 2 19.09 42.74 15.21
CA ILE A 2 18.21 42.14 14.19
C ILE A 2 18.72 40.71 14.04
N CYS A 3 17.96 39.76 14.57
CA CYS A 3 18.29 38.34 14.54
C CYS A 3 17.94 37.83 13.14
N SER A 4 18.84 38.01 12.18
CA SER A 4 18.76 37.38 10.88
C SER A 4 19.21 35.93 11.05
N THR A 5 18.27 35.02 11.30
CA THR A 5 18.56 33.61 11.12
C THR A 5 18.80 33.38 9.63
N PRO A 6 19.92 32.73 9.23
CA PRO A 6 20.09 32.38 7.84
C PRO A 6 19.03 31.33 7.51
N THR A 7 18.07 31.69 6.66
CA THR A 7 17.30 30.70 5.90
C THR A 7 18.30 29.71 5.31
N PRO A 8 18.12 28.40 5.48
CA PRO A 8 19.00 27.44 4.83
C PRO A 8 18.77 27.61 3.33
N THR A 9 19.69 28.30 2.68
CA THR A 9 19.79 28.36 1.23
C THR A 9 20.09 26.95 0.78
N PHE A 10 19.04 26.20 0.48
CA PHE A 10 19.13 24.98 -0.31
C PHE A 10 19.65 25.41 -1.69
N GLU A 11 20.97 25.55 -1.83
CA GLU A 11 21.63 25.43 -3.13
C GLU A 11 21.15 24.10 -3.68
N PHE A 12 20.19 24.11 -4.61
CA PHE A 12 19.55 22.91 -5.13
C PHE A 12 20.62 21.95 -5.62
N PRO A 13 20.97 20.92 -4.83
CA PRO A 13 21.98 19.97 -5.25
C PRO A 13 21.43 19.27 -6.49
N ASN A 14 22.32 18.75 -7.33
CA ASN A 14 21.89 17.89 -8.43
C ASN A 14 20.86 16.83 -7.93
N SER A 15 19.87 16.50 -8.77
CA SER A 15 18.76 15.58 -8.43
C SER A 15 19.24 14.28 -7.77
N GLN A 16 20.43 13.81 -8.15
CA GLN A 16 21.07 12.62 -7.61
C GLN A 16 21.53 12.76 -6.14
N SER A 17 22.11 13.89 -5.76
CA SER A 17 22.53 14.19 -4.38
C SER A 17 21.32 14.34 -3.47
N CYS A 18 20.29 15.06 -3.90
CA CYS A 18 19.00 15.16 -3.19
C CYS A 18 18.40 13.77 -2.95
N TYR A 19 18.41 12.92 -3.97
CA TYR A 19 17.84 11.59 -3.87
C TYR A 19 18.61 10.70 -2.88
N LYS A 20 19.94 10.77 -2.87
CA LYS A 20 20.78 10.07 -1.88
C LYS A 20 20.45 10.52 -0.46
N LEU A 21 20.31 11.82 -0.24
CA LEU A 21 19.98 12.39 1.07
C LEU A 21 18.55 12.03 1.51
N ALA A 22 17.57 12.13 0.62
CA ALA A 22 16.19 11.72 0.88
C ALA A 22 16.11 10.23 1.29
N ARG A 23 16.90 9.37 0.65
CA ARG A 23 16.99 7.96 1.02
C ARG A 23 17.59 7.76 2.42
N LYS A 24 18.59 8.57 2.79
CA LYS A 24 19.19 8.55 4.13
C LYS A 24 18.13 8.92 5.18
N TYR A 25 17.41 10.02 4.99
CA TYR A 25 16.32 10.42 5.89
C TYR A 25 15.22 9.37 5.99
N TYR A 26 14.82 8.78 4.86
CA TYR A 26 13.84 7.70 4.84
C TYR A 26 14.28 6.50 5.70
N ASN A 27 15.55 6.12 5.62
CA ASN A 27 16.11 5.01 6.39
C ASN A 27 16.18 5.31 7.90
N PHE A 28 16.40 6.57 8.28
CA PHE A 28 16.34 7.02 9.68
C PHE A 28 14.93 7.25 10.21
N GLY A 29 13.89 7.02 9.39
CA GLY A 29 12.50 7.27 9.78
C GLY A 29 12.11 8.75 9.77
N GLN A 30 12.99 9.64 9.31
CA GLN A 30 12.74 11.06 9.11
C GLN A 30 11.94 11.26 7.82
N PHE A 31 10.70 10.80 7.82
CA PHE A 31 9.86 10.76 6.63
C PHE A 31 9.45 12.16 6.14
N ALA A 32 9.29 13.13 7.05
CA ALA A 32 8.96 14.52 6.69
C ALA A 32 10.10 15.15 5.87
N ASP A 33 11.34 15.08 6.36
CA ASP A 33 12.51 15.60 5.64
C ASP A 33 12.72 14.88 4.30
N ALA A 34 12.47 13.57 4.26
CA ALA A 34 12.51 12.82 3.01
C ALA A 34 11.46 13.31 2.01
N ILE A 35 10.25 13.66 2.45
CA ILE A 35 9.17 14.17 1.58
C ILE A 35 9.55 15.51 0.97
N GLU A 36 10.12 16.44 1.74
CA GLU A 36 10.54 17.75 1.24
C GLU A 36 11.54 17.60 0.09
N LEU A 37 12.59 16.81 0.31
CA LEU A 37 13.60 16.55 -0.73
C LEU A 37 13.03 15.82 -1.96
N LEU A 38 12.14 14.84 -1.76
CA LEU A 38 11.50 14.14 -2.88
C LEU A 38 10.57 15.06 -3.66
N SER A 39 9.93 16.04 -3.01
CA SER A 39 9.08 17.04 -3.66
C SER A 39 9.88 18.00 -4.52
N VAL A 40 11.06 18.43 -4.04
CA VAL A 40 12.02 19.20 -4.85
C VAL A 40 12.48 18.40 -6.08
N ILE A 41 12.76 17.10 -5.94
CA ILE A 41 13.14 16.29 -7.11
C ILE A 41 11.98 16.21 -8.12
N LEU A 42 10.74 16.12 -7.64
CA LEU A 42 9.54 16.05 -8.49
C LEU A 42 9.17 17.37 -9.14
N SER A 43 9.59 18.52 -8.60
CA SER A 43 9.40 19.80 -9.32
C SER A 43 10.28 19.88 -10.57
N LEU A 44 11.45 19.23 -10.55
CA LEU A 44 12.37 19.15 -11.69
C LEU A 44 12.00 18.01 -12.65
N HIS A 45 11.56 16.86 -12.12
CA HIS A 45 11.22 15.67 -12.89
C HIS A 45 9.87 15.09 -12.45
N PRO A 46 8.75 15.68 -12.89
CA PRO A 46 7.43 15.41 -12.33
C PRO A 46 6.92 13.98 -12.56
N ASN A 47 7.40 13.29 -13.60
CA ASN A 47 6.90 11.97 -13.99
C ASN A 47 7.89 10.84 -13.63
N CYS A 48 8.68 11.01 -12.55
CA CYS A 48 9.55 9.95 -12.08
C CYS A 48 8.80 9.00 -11.12
N ALA A 49 8.25 7.91 -11.67
CA ALA A 49 7.51 6.88 -10.91
C ALA A 49 8.27 6.35 -9.68
N LYS A 50 9.59 6.22 -9.77
CA LYS A 50 10.45 5.78 -8.64
C LYS A 50 10.41 6.76 -7.47
N ILE A 51 10.42 8.05 -7.75
CA ILE A 51 10.41 9.12 -6.73
C ILE A 51 9.01 9.28 -6.17
N LEU A 52 7.98 9.29 -7.02
CA LEU A 52 6.56 9.29 -6.62
C LEU A 52 6.27 8.11 -5.67
N ASN A 53 6.67 6.89 -6.02
CA ASN A 53 6.47 5.72 -5.17
C ASN A 53 7.18 5.86 -3.81
N LYS A 54 8.36 6.49 -3.75
CA LYS A 54 9.08 6.72 -2.49
C LYS A 54 8.40 7.77 -1.62
N ARG A 55 7.94 8.86 -2.21
CA ARG A 55 7.23 9.92 -1.49
C ARG A 55 5.87 9.41 -1.00
N GLY A 56 5.14 8.67 -1.84
CA GLY A 56 3.92 7.98 -1.44
C GLY A 56 4.13 6.98 -0.30
N ASN A 57 5.26 6.27 -0.26
CA ASN A 57 5.59 5.41 0.88
C ASN A 57 5.88 6.22 2.15
N ALA A 58 6.59 7.34 2.05
CA ALA A 58 6.85 8.24 3.18
C ALA A 58 5.55 8.84 3.73
N TYR A 59 4.67 9.35 2.87
CA TYR A 59 3.33 9.81 3.26
C TYR A 59 2.52 8.70 3.96
N HIS A 60 2.52 7.49 3.40
CA HIS A 60 1.84 6.36 4.03
C HIS A 60 2.42 6.00 5.40
N LYS A 61 3.74 6.15 5.61
CA LYS A 61 4.38 5.91 6.92
C LYS A 61 3.99 6.97 7.96
N LEU A 62 3.72 8.21 7.52
CA LEU A 62 3.20 9.29 8.35
C LEU A 62 1.67 9.27 8.53
N GLY A 63 0.96 8.30 7.93
CA GLY A 63 -0.50 8.25 7.98
C GLY A 63 -1.21 9.27 7.06
N ARG A 64 -0.46 9.99 6.23
CA ARG A 64 -0.96 10.94 5.22
C ARG A 64 -1.45 10.20 3.98
N TYR A 65 -2.53 9.43 4.14
CA TYR A 65 -2.96 8.47 3.12
C TYR A 65 -3.54 9.13 1.86
N THR A 66 -4.12 10.32 1.98
CA THR A 66 -4.65 11.09 0.84
C THR A 66 -3.55 11.49 -0.14
N GLU A 67 -2.44 12.04 0.37
CA GLU A 67 -1.28 12.43 -0.43
C GLU A 67 -0.54 11.21 -0.95
N ALA A 68 -0.45 10.15 -0.14
CA ALA A 68 0.09 8.87 -0.60
C ALA A 68 -0.69 8.31 -1.79
N LEU A 69 -2.03 8.38 -1.74
CA LEU A 69 -2.89 7.90 -2.82
C LEU A 69 -2.65 8.70 -4.11
N ALA A 70 -2.58 10.03 -4.03
CA ALA A 70 -2.31 10.87 -5.19
C ALA A 70 -0.97 10.51 -5.87
N ASP A 71 0.08 10.25 -5.09
CA ASP A 71 1.36 9.78 -5.64
C ASP A 71 1.23 8.39 -6.27
N TYR A 72 0.52 7.44 -5.64
CA TYR A 72 0.33 6.10 -6.21
C TYR A 72 -0.56 6.08 -7.44
N ASP A 73 -1.57 6.96 -7.54
CA ASP A 73 -2.40 7.14 -8.73
C ASP A 73 -1.51 7.52 -9.93
N ARG A 74 -0.63 8.51 -9.76
CA ARG A 74 0.34 8.89 -10.80
C ARG A 74 1.31 7.75 -11.13
N VAL A 75 1.73 6.95 -10.14
CA VAL A 75 2.62 5.79 -10.41
C VAL A 75 1.92 4.75 -11.27
N VAL A 76 0.64 4.43 -11.02
CA VAL A 76 -0.07 3.42 -11.83
C VAL A 76 -0.43 3.94 -13.22
N GLU A 77 -0.56 5.25 -13.41
CA GLU A 77 -0.67 5.87 -14.75
C GLU A 77 0.64 5.74 -15.54
N ILE A 78 1.79 6.02 -14.91
CA ILE A 78 3.11 5.95 -15.55
C ILE A 78 3.55 4.49 -15.76
N GLN A 79 3.23 3.60 -14.81
CA GLN A 79 3.65 2.20 -14.80
C GLN A 79 2.44 1.26 -14.59
N PRO A 80 1.54 1.15 -15.58
CA PRO A 80 0.29 0.37 -15.46
C PRO A 80 0.53 -1.13 -15.29
N ASN A 81 1.74 -1.61 -15.60
CA ASN A 81 2.13 -3.02 -15.49
C ASN A 81 2.89 -3.34 -14.19
N SER A 82 2.98 -2.41 -13.24
CA SER A 82 3.64 -2.64 -11.94
C SER A 82 2.67 -3.20 -10.90
N ALA A 83 2.74 -4.51 -10.64
CA ALA A 83 1.94 -5.15 -9.59
C ALA A 83 2.17 -4.50 -8.20
N GLN A 84 3.40 -4.06 -7.91
CA GLN A 84 3.74 -3.37 -6.68
C GLN A 84 3.03 -2.01 -6.55
N ALA A 85 2.94 -1.23 -7.64
CA ALA A 85 2.25 0.05 -7.63
C ALA A 85 0.76 -0.12 -7.33
N TRP A 86 0.11 -1.07 -8.02
CA TRP A 86 -1.30 -1.40 -7.78
C TRP A 86 -1.56 -1.92 -6.36
N HIS A 87 -0.63 -2.71 -5.80
CA HIS A 87 -0.72 -3.15 -4.41
C HIS A 87 -0.61 -1.98 -3.42
N ASN A 88 0.35 -1.07 -3.61
CA ASN A 88 0.53 0.10 -2.76
C ASN A 88 -0.71 1.01 -2.79
N ARG A 89 -1.29 1.20 -3.99
CA ARG A 89 -2.57 1.89 -4.17
C ARG A 89 -3.70 1.21 -3.40
N ALA A 90 -3.87 -0.11 -3.56
CA ALA A 90 -4.90 -0.89 -2.86
C ALA A 90 -4.77 -0.80 -1.33
N ARG A 91 -3.54 -0.90 -0.81
CA ARG A 91 -3.23 -0.78 0.61
C ARG A 91 -3.64 0.59 1.15
N THR A 92 -3.35 1.64 0.40
CA THR A 92 -3.67 3.03 0.78
C THR A 92 -5.17 3.30 0.75
N LEU A 93 -5.86 2.83 -0.30
CA LEU A 93 -7.32 2.91 -0.40
C LEU A 93 -8.02 2.19 0.76
N THR A 94 -7.49 1.05 1.20
CA THR A 94 -8.01 0.34 2.37
C THR A 94 -7.89 1.18 3.65
N LYS A 95 -6.78 1.92 3.81
CA LYS A 95 -6.59 2.84 4.95
C LYS A 95 -7.54 4.04 4.91
N LEU A 96 -7.97 4.44 3.72
CA LEU A 96 -8.97 5.48 3.49
C LEU A 96 -10.42 4.95 3.50
N ALA A 97 -10.65 3.69 3.87
CA ALA A 97 -11.95 3.02 3.83
C ALA A 97 -12.63 2.96 2.45
N LYS A 98 -11.86 3.19 1.36
CA LYS A 98 -12.33 3.12 -0.03
C LYS A 98 -12.23 1.68 -0.55
N TYR A 99 -13.02 0.78 0.05
CA TYR A 99 -12.84 -0.66 -0.11
C TYR A 99 -13.14 -1.19 -1.52
N ALA A 100 -14.09 -0.59 -2.23
CA ALA A 100 -14.42 -0.99 -3.61
C ALA A 100 -13.25 -0.71 -4.57
N GLU A 101 -12.64 0.47 -4.49
CA GLU A 101 -11.46 0.81 -5.30
C GLU A 101 -10.21 0.04 -4.87
N ALA A 102 -10.08 -0.25 -3.57
CA ALA A 102 -9.02 -1.13 -3.06
C ALA A 102 -9.14 -2.55 -3.65
N LEU A 103 -10.37 -3.06 -3.77
CA LEU A 103 -10.67 -4.33 -4.42
C LEU A 103 -10.26 -4.32 -5.89
N GLN A 104 -10.62 -3.28 -6.65
CA GLN A 104 -10.21 -3.15 -8.05
C GLN A 104 -8.68 -3.10 -8.20
N SER A 105 -8.00 -2.30 -7.36
CA SER A 105 -6.55 -2.15 -7.40
C SER A 105 -5.81 -3.44 -7.05
N SER A 106 -6.30 -4.17 -6.04
CA SER A 106 -5.72 -5.47 -5.68
C SER A 106 -5.95 -6.53 -6.75
N ASN A 107 -7.08 -6.52 -7.46
CA ASN A 107 -7.32 -7.39 -8.60
C ASN A 107 -6.32 -7.14 -9.72
N ARG A 108 -6.05 -5.86 -10.02
CA ARG A 108 -5.07 -5.50 -11.04
C ARG A 108 -3.66 -5.96 -10.65
N ALA A 109 -3.29 -5.79 -9.38
CA ALA A 109 -2.01 -6.30 -8.86
C ALA A 109 -1.88 -7.83 -9.00
N ILE A 110 -2.94 -8.58 -8.68
CA ILE A 110 -2.97 -10.05 -8.80
C ILE A 110 -2.93 -10.48 -10.27
N ALA A 111 -3.66 -9.80 -11.15
CA ALA A 111 -3.65 -10.12 -12.58
C ALA A 111 -2.26 -9.94 -13.20
N LEU A 112 -1.51 -8.92 -12.75
CA LEU A 112 -0.13 -8.69 -13.19
C LEU A 112 0.88 -9.64 -12.55
N ASN A 113 0.67 -10.02 -11.29
CA ASN A 113 1.50 -11.00 -10.60
C ASN A 113 0.66 -11.87 -9.66
N PRO A 114 0.22 -13.05 -10.12
CA PRO A 114 -0.59 -13.98 -9.32
C PRO A 114 0.16 -14.51 -8.09
N ASN A 115 1.49 -14.48 -8.09
CA ASN A 115 2.32 -14.95 -6.99
C ASN A 115 2.60 -13.86 -5.94
N TYR A 116 1.95 -12.69 -6.05
CA TYR A 116 2.15 -11.60 -5.10
C TYR A 116 1.26 -11.75 -3.86
N ALA A 117 1.74 -12.47 -2.86
CA ALA A 117 0.98 -12.80 -1.64
C ALA A 117 0.34 -11.57 -0.94
N GLN A 118 1.05 -10.44 -0.91
CA GLN A 118 0.56 -9.20 -0.30
C GLN A 118 -0.64 -8.60 -1.07
N ALA A 119 -0.73 -8.81 -2.38
CA ALA A 119 -1.87 -8.37 -3.18
C ALA A 119 -3.13 -9.19 -2.86
N TRP A 120 -3.00 -10.51 -2.74
CA TRP A 120 -4.07 -11.40 -2.26
C TRP A 120 -4.55 -11.03 -0.86
N ARG A 121 -3.63 -10.74 0.06
CA ARG A 121 -3.96 -10.23 1.39
C ARG A 121 -4.75 -8.92 1.31
N SER A 122 -4.32 -7.94 0.51
CA SER A 122 -5.05 -6.67 0.35
C SER A 122 -6.45 -6.88 -0.23
N ARG A 123 -6.61 -7.77 -1.21
CA ARG A 123 -7.92 -8.16 -1.76
C ARG A 123 -8.82 -8.76 -0.69
N GLY A 124 -8.29 -9.67 0.12
CA GLY A 124 -9.02 -10.30 1.23
C GLY A 124 -9.50 -9.28 2.26
N ILE A 125 -8.65 -8.31 2.63
CA ILE A 125 -9.03 -7.23 3.56
C ILE A 125 -10.16 -6.37 2.98
N ALA A 126 -10.05 -5.97 1.71
CA ALA A 126 -11.08 -5.18 1.05
C ALA A 126 -12.43 -5.93 1.03
N LEU A 127 -12.43 -7.22 0.69
CA LEU A 127 -13.62 -8.07 0.71
C LEU A 127 -14.22 -8.22 2.12
N ALA A 128 -13.38 -8.38 3.14
CA ALA A 128 -13.83 -8.50 4.52
C ALA A 128 -14.56 -7.23 5.01
N TYR A 129 -14.02 -6.04 4.68
CA TYR A 129 -14.70 -4.78 5.00
C TYR A 129 -16.00 -4.59 4.20
N LEU A 130 -16.07 -5.14 2.99
CA LEU A 130 -17.31 -5.22 2.20
C LEU A 130 -18.25 -6.34 2.66
N LYS A 131 -17.99 -6.99 3.80
CA LYS A 131 -18.77 -8.11 4.39
C LYS A 131 -18.88 -9.35 3.48
N ARG A 132 -17.98 -9.51 2.50
CA ARG A 132 -17.90 -10.67 1.60
C ARG A 132 -16.91 -11.69 2.17
N TYR A 133 -17.28 -12.30 3.30
CA TYR A 133 -16.36 -13.06 4.14
C TYR A 133 -15.82 -14.33 3.47
N GLU A 134 -16.63 -15.07 2.72
CA GLU A 134 -16.22 -16.30 2.02
C GLU A 134 -15.13 -15.98 0.98
N GLY A 135 -15.34 -14.92 0.19
CA GLY A 135 -14.34 -14.45 -0.78
C GLY A 135 -13.07 -13.94 -0.10
N ALA A 136 -13.19 -13.30 1.07
CA ALA A 136 -12.05 -12.84 1.85
C ALA A 136 -11.20 -14.01 2.35
N ILE A 137 -11.84 -15.07 2.89
CA ILE A 137 -11.18 -16.29 3.36
C ILE A 137 -10.38 -16.93 2.23
N ALA A 138 -10.98 -17.14 1.06
CA ALA A 138 -10.30 -17.71 -0.10
C ALA A 138 -9.07 -16.87 -0.52
N CYS A 139 -9.15 -15.55 -0.45
CA CYS A 139 -8.01 -14.68 -0.74
C CYS A 139 -6.90 -14.80 0.32
N PHE A 140 -7.25 -14.93 1.61
CA PHE A 140 -6.25 -15.15 2.65
C PHE A 140 -5.59 -16.52 2.56
N GLU A 141 -6.32 -17.56 2.15
CA GLU A 141 -5.77 -18.88 1.87
C GLU A 141 -4.81 -18.85 0.68
N ALA A 142 -5.16 -18.16 -0.41
CA ALA A 142 -4.25 -17.95 -1.53
C ALA A 142 -2.98 -17.21 -1.10
N ALA A 143 -3.10 -16.16 -0.27
CA ALA A 143 -1.95 -15.44 0.28
C ALA A 143 -1.06 -16.35 1.15
N LEU A 144 -1.65 -17.19 2.01
CA LEU A 144 -0.93 -18.11 2.89
C LEU A 144 -0.31 -19.30 2.15
N LYS A 145 -0.88 -19.72 1.01
CA LYS A 145 -0.27 -20.73 0.14
C LYS A 145 1.03 -20.21 -0.49
N LEU A 146 1.07 -18.92 -0.84
CA LEU A 146 2.23 -18.26 -1.41
C LEU A 146 3.27 -17.88 -0.35
N ASP A 147 2.83 -17.40 0.80
CA ASP A 147 3.68 -17.07 1.95
C ASP A 147 3.00 -17.52 3.27
N PRO A 148 3.36 -18.72 3.77
CA PRO A 148 2.81 -19.27 5.00
C PRO A 148 3.11 -18.42 6.25
N ASN A 149 4.10 -17.54 6.19
CA ASN A 149 4.54 -16.73 7.33
C ASN A 149 3.77 -15.41 7.47
N LEU A 150 2.78 -15.14 6.60
CA LEU A 150 1.90 -13.98 6.71
C LEU A 150 0.93 -14.10 7.91
N LYS A 151 1.45 -13.89 9.12
CA LYS A 151 0.68 -13.91 10.38
C LYS A 151 -0.60 -13.09 10.29
N ALA A 152 -0.51 -11.91 9.70
CA ALA A 152 -1.66 -11.01 9.58
C ALA A 152 -2.73 -11.55 8.60
N ALA A 153 -2.38 -12.35 7.59
CA ALA A 153 -3.37 -13.02 6.74
C ALA A 153 -4.09 -14.15 7.49
N LYS A 154 -3.36 -14.93 8.31
CA LYS A 154 -3.94 -15.95 9.19
C LYS A 154 -4.97 -15.35 10.17
N LEU A 155 -4.60 -14.26 10.85
CA LEU A 155 -5.50 -13.55 11.78
C LEU A 155 -6.77 -13.02 11.08
N HIS A 156 -6.64 -12.39 9.91
CA HIS A 156 -7.82 -11.92 9.19
C HIS A 156 -8.70 -13.06 8.68
N ARG A 157 -8.11 -14.19 8.25
CA ARG A 157 -8.87 -15.38 7.86
C ARG A 157 -9.71 -15.91 9.02
N GLU A 158 -9.11 -16.10 10.19
CA GLU A 158 -9.79 -16.57 11.40
C GLU A 158 -10.90 -15.60 11.83
N SER A 159 -10.64 -14.29 11.75
CA SER A 159 -11.65 -13.26 12.01
C SER A 159 -12.84 -13.35 11.05
N CYS A 160 -12.59 -13.59 9.75
CA CYS A 160 -13.64 -13.74 8.76
C CYS A 160 -14.42 -15.05 8.97
N GLN A 161 -13.76 -16.17 9.31
CA GLN A 161 -14.41 -17.46 9.57
C GLN A 161 -15.48 -17.36 10.68
N LYS A 162 -15.18 -16.63 11.76
CA LYS A 162 -16.14 -16.38 12.85
C LYS A 162 -17.38 -15.59 12.41
N LYS A 163 -17.27 -14.81 11.33
CA LYS A 163 -18.35 -13.95 10.79
C LYS A 163 -19.16 -14.62 9.69
N VAL A 164 -18.70 -15.76 9.16
CA VAL A 164 -19.50 -16.57 8.24
C VAL A 164 -20.62 -17.21 9.06
N PRO A 165 -21.90 -16.95 8.73
CA PRO A 165 -23.00 -17.62 9.40
C PRO A 165 -22.84 -19.13 9.20
N HIS A 166 -22.90 -19.90 10.30
CA HIS A 166 -22.68 -21.35 10.32
C HIS A 166 -23.85 -22.13 9.68
N SER A 167 -24.31 -21.74 8.50
CA SER A 167 -25.45 -22.37 7.82
C SER A 167 -25.08 -23.67 7.07
N LYS A 168 -23.84 -24.17 7.19
CA LYS A 168 -23.42 -25.42 6.51
C LYS A 168 -22.78 -26.50 7.41
N ASN A 169 -22.65 -26.28 8.72
CA ASN A 169 -22.05 -27.28 9.63
C ASN A 169 -23.06 -28.07 10.48
N LYS A 170 -24.34 -28.11 10.09
CA LYS A 170 -25.38 -28.89 10.78
C LYS A 170 -26.15 -29.89 9.91
N MET A 171 -25.76 -30.09 8.65
CA MET A 171 -26.46 -31.00 7.73
C MET A 171 -25.66 -32.23 7.30
N LEU A 172 -24.46 -32.46 7.87
CA LEU A 172 -23.61 -33.63 7.55
C LEU A 172 -23.27 -34.52 8.77
N SER A 173 -23.92 -34.31 9.91
CA SER A 173 -23.80 -35.21 11.08
C SER A 173 -25.10 -35.93 11.43
N VAL A 174 -26.06 -35.99 10.51
CA VAL A 174 -27.30 -36.79 10.66
C VAL A 174 -27.56 -37.55 9.37
N THR A 175 -26.64 -38.41 8.95
CA THR A 175 -27.02 -39.57 8.14
C THR A 175 -25.98 -40.68 8.31
N THR A 176 -26.48 -41.80 8.83
CA THR A 176 -25.89 -43.15 8.97
C THR A 176 -25.01 -43.37 10.20
#